data_AF-A0A662EBA8-F1
#
_entry.id   AF-A0A662EBA8-F1
#
_cell.length_a   1.000
_cell.length_b   1.000
_cell.length_c   1.000
_cell.angle_alpha   90.00
_cell.angle_beta   90.00
_cell.angle_gamma   90.00
#
_symmetry.space_group_name_H-M   'P 1'
#
loop_
_entity.id
_entity.type
_entity.pdbx_description
1 polymer ?
#
loop_
_entity_poly.entity_id
_entity_poly.type
_entity_poly.pdbx_seq_one_letter_code
_entity_poly.pdbx_strand_id
1 'polypeptide(L)'
;MIHKGGCHCGAVKFEVEAPEDLVAELCNCSICSMTSYLHLIVPKNCFRLVAGQEALETYTFNTGVAQHHFCRHCGIKSFYVPRSNPDGISVNVRCLLPETISSIQIRNFDGRNWELNAHELAHLSAEDNKTENPTGVDEVDVSAVDLEEAVVLRTFSHRQEADLAIGYLHSCGIPAIVTGDDCGGLRPELSQSLGVRILVSPDHQAEADRLLEEIPDGLPG
;
A
#
# COMPACT_ATOMS: atom_id res chain seq x y z
N MET A 1 -17.39 5.82 -3.84
CA MET A 1 -17.31 4.34 -3.86
C MET A 1 -17.04 3.83 -2.46
N ILE A 2 -17.31 2.55 -2.16
CA ILE A 2 -16.97 1.94 -0.86
C ILE A 2 -15.74 1.08 -1.03
N HIS A 3 -14.64 1.46 -0.39
CA HIS A 3 -13.42 0.67 -0.31
C HIS A 3 -13.40 -0.14 0.98
N LYS A 4 -12.95 -1.38 0.89
CA LYS A 4 -12.77 -2.26 2.06
C LYS A 4 -11.30 -2.25 2.45
N GLY A 5 -11.04 -2.43 3.73
CA GLY A 5 -9.67 -2.54 4.23
C GLY A 5 -9.61 -3.23 5.59
N GLY A 6 -8.39 -3.37 6.10
CA GLY A 6 -8.19 -4.01 7.38
C GLY A 6 -6.74 -4.02 7.84
N CYS A 7 -6.50 -4.69 8.96
CA CYS A 7 -5.13 -5.03 9.35
C CYS A 7 -4.67 -6.30 8.63
N HIS A 8 -3.37 -6.55 8.66
CA HIS A 8 -2.74 -7.69 8.00
C HIS A 8 -3.29 -9.06 8.44
N CYS A 9 -3.54 -9.29 9.73
CA CYS A 9 -4.09 -10.56 10.21
C CYS A 9 -5.61 -10.69 9.99
N GLY A 10 -6.28 -9.67 9.46
CA GLY A 10 -7.72 -9.67 9.21
C GLY A 10 -8.61 -9.53 10.46
N ALA A 11 -8.03 -9.37 11.65
CA ALA A 11 -8.79 -9.16 12.89
C ALA A 11 -9.55 -7.83 12.90
N VAL A 12 -8.96 -6.80 12.29
CA VAL A 12 -9.57 -5.47 12.11
C VAL A 12 -10.02 -5.35 10.67
N LYS A 13 -11.29 -4.97 10.45
CA LYS A 13 -11.88 -4.74 9.13
C LYS A 13 -12.68 -3.45 9.13
N PHE A 14 -12.58 -2.67 8.07
CA PHE A 14 -13.31 -1.42 7.93
C PHE A 14 -13.76 -1.19 6.48
N GLU A 15 -14.67 -0.24 6.32
CA GLU A 15 -15.10 0.33 5.05
C GLU A 15 -14.90 1.84 5.07
N VAL A 16 -14.55 2.40 3.91
CA VAL A 16 -14.41 3.84 3.71
C VAL A 16 -15.07 4.28 2.40
N GLU A 17 -15.87 5.35 2.46
CA GLU A 17 -16.44 6.03 1.30
C GLU A 17 -15.43 7.06 0.76
N ALA A 18 -14.93 6.84 -0.45
CA ALA A 18 -14.01 7.74 -1.15
C ALA A 18 -14.15 7.57 -2.69
N PRO A 19 -13.57 8.47 -3.52
CA PRO A 19 -13.44 8.27 -4.96
C PRO A 19 -12.56 7.07 -5.32
N GLU A 20 -12.68 6.53 -6.53
CA GLU A 20 -11.79 5.45 -7.01
C GLU A 20 -10.35 5.93 -7.25
N ASP A 21 -10.20 7.20 -7.66
CA ASP A 21 -8.92 7.88 -7.82
C ASP A 21 -8.56 8.57 -6.52
N LEU A 22 -7.69 7.94 -5.73
CA LEU A 22 -7.32 8.39 -4.39
C LEU A 22 -6.19 9.41 -4.45
N VAL A 23 -6.24 10.40 -3.56
CA VAL A 23 -5.09 11.24 -3.20
C VAL A 23 -4.69 10.89 -1.77
N ALA A 24 -3.41 10.59 -1.58
CA ALA A 24 -2.87 10.23 -0.29
C ALA A 24 -1.70 11.12 0.11
N GLU A 25 -1.69 11.57 1.36
CA GLU A 25 -0.66 12.44 1.90
C GLU A 25 0.48 11.60 2.51
N LEU A 26 1.71 11.85 2.09
CA LEU A 26 2.94 11.26 2.60
C LEU A 26 3.62 12.26 3.56
N CYS A 27 3.39 12.05 4.85
CA CYS A 27 3.89 12.93 5.90
C CYS A 27 5.30 12.54 6.38
N ASN A 28 6.21 13.50 6.42
CA ASN A 28 7.60 13.32 6.85
C ASN A 28 7.85 13.47 8.37
N CYS A 29 6.80 13.62 9.19
CA CYS A 29 6.94 13.74 10.65
C CYS A 29 7.47 12.42 11.26
N SER A 30 8.09 12.48 12.44
CA SER A 30 8.82 11.32 13.00
C SER A 30 8.01 10.03 13.04
N ILE A 31 6.78 10.06 13.55
CA ILE A 31 5.93 8.87 13.63
C ILE A 31 5.45 8.39 12.25
N CYS A 32 5.11 9.31 11.34
CA CYS A 32 4.61 8.95 10.00
C CYS A 32 5.74 8.38 9.13
N SER A 33 6.95 8.94 9.22
CA SER A 33 8.15 8.37 8.57
C SER A 33 8.48 6.98 9.11
N MET A 34 8.48 6.78 10.44
CA MET A 34 8.77 5.47 11.04
C MET A 34 7.74 4.39 10.68
N THR A 35 6.47 4.77 10.56
CA THR A 35 5.39 3.84 10.19
C THR A 35 5.17 3.73 8.69
N SER A 36 5.87 4.55 7.89
CA SER A 36 5.64 4.72 6.45
C SER A 36 4.13 4.86 6.15
N TYR A 37 3.48 5.78 6.86
CA TYR A 37 2.02 5.94 6.78
C TYR A 37 1.64 6.79 5.57
N LEU A 38 0.71 6.29 4.75
CA LEU A 38 0.21 6.99 3.57
C LEU A 38 -1.26 7.32 3.77
N HIS A 39 -1.55 8.59 4.02
CA HIS A 39 -2.78 9.08 4.63
C HIS A 39 -3.88 9.32 3.59
N LEU A 40 -5.01 8.61 3.70
CA LEU A 40 -6.28 9.01 3.12
C LEU A 40 -7.17 9.57 4.22
N ILE A 41 -7.37 10.88 4.26
CA ILE A 41 -8.19 11.54 5.28
C ILE A 41 -9.61 11.70 4.75
N VAL A 42 -10.59 11.23 5.51
CA VAL A 42 -12.02 11.32 5.17
C VAL A 42 -12.83 11.86 6.36
N PRO A 43 -14.01 12.45 6.12
CA PRO A 43 -14.97 12.74 7.17
C PRO A 43 -15.35 11.48 7.94
N LYS A 44 -15.61 11.59 9.26
CA LYS A 44 -15.92 10.41 10.09
C LYS A 44 -17.17 9.65 9.64
N ASN A 45 -18.16 10.34 9.04
CA ASN A 45 -19.36 9.69 8.50
C ASN A 45 -19.09 8.84 7.24
N CYS A 46 -17.94 9.01 6.59
CA CYS A 46 -17.47 8.23 5.46
C CYS A 46 -16.66 7.00 5.89
N PHE A 47 -16.45 6.78 7.19
CA PHE A 47 -15.72 5.62 7.70
C PHE A 47 -16.61 4.74 8.57
N ARG A 48 -16.47 3.42 8.42
CA ARG A 48 -17.17 2.44 9.26
C ARG A 48 -16.25 1.31 9.65
N LEU A 49 -16.01 1.14 10.95
CA LEU A 49 -15.39 -0.07 11.48
C LEU A 49 -16.38 -1.24 11.36
N VAL A 50 -15.98 -2.29 10.66
CA VAL A 50 -16.81 -3.48 10.42
C VAL A 50 -16.56 -4.54 11.49
N ALA A 51 -15.31 -4.74 11.90
CA ALA A 51 -14.93 -5.72 12.92
C ALA A 51 -13.60 -5.37 13.61
N GLY A 52 -13.35 -5.94 14.78
CA GLY A 52 -12.06 -5.90 15.47
C GLY A 52 -11.86 -4.73 16.41
N GLN A 53 -12.92 -4.13 16.95
CA GLN A 53 -12.82 -3.02 17.90
C GLN A 53 -12.00 -3.42 19.14
N GLU A 54 -12.20 -4.65 19.62
CA GLU A 54 -11.46 -5.24 20.71
C GLU A 54 -9.99 -5.52 20.37
N ALA A 55 -9.66 -5.66 19.08
CA ALA A 55 -8.32 -5.94 18.58
C ALA A 55 -7.47 -4.67 18.37
N LEU A 56 -8.03 -3.48 18.63
CA LEU A 56 -7.35 -2.21 18.50
C LEU A 56 -6.74 -1.77 19.84
N GLU A 57 -5.50 -1.30 19.76
CA GLU A 57 -4.82 -0.54 20.81
C GLU A 57 -4.61 0.89 20.33
N THR A 58 -4.54 1.84 21.27
CA THR A 58 -4.42 3.26 20.94
C THR A 58 -3.18 3.87 21.57
N TYR A 59 -2.36 4.50 20.73
CA TYR A 59 -1.23 5.30 21.15
C TYR A 59 -1.50 6.80 20.93
N THR A 60 -1.24 7.61 21.96
CA THR A 60 -1.42 9.07 21.94
C THR A 60 -0.17 9.73 22.50
N PHE A 61 0.19 10.90 21.98
CA PHE A 61 1.31 11.70 22.49
C PHE A 61 1.05 13.20 22.28
N ASN A 62 1.92 14.04 22.84
CA ASN A 62 1.85 15.50 22.75
C ASN A 62 0.45 16.02 23.17
N THR A 63 -0.30 16.64 22.27
CA THR A 63 -1.64 17.19 22.53
C THR A 63 -2.69 16.13 22.89
N GLY A 64 -2.43 14.85 22.65
CA GLY A 64 -3.39 13.76 22.86
C GLY A 64 -4.57 13.73 21.87
N VAL A 65 -4.65 14.70 20.95
CA VAL A 65 -5.73 14.78 19.95
C VAL A 65 -5.65 13.64 18.94
N ALA A 66 -4.45 13.35 18.43
CA ALA A 66 -4.27 12.23 17.52
C ALA A 66 -4.35 10.90 18.29
N GLN A 67 -5.23 10.01 17.83
CA GLN A 67 -5.45 8.69 18.43
C GLN A 67 -4.97 7.62 17.46
N HIS A 68 -3.70 7.19 17.58
CA HIS A 68 -3.08 6.22 16.68
C HIS A 68 -3.56 4.80 17.00
N HIS A 69 -4.53 4.30 16.24
CA HIS A 69 -5.06 2.95 16.41
C HIS A 69 -4.25 1.91 15.64
N PHE A 70 -3.84 0.82 16.30
CA PHE A 70 -3.14 -0.29 15.66
C PHE A 70 -3.65 -1.64 16.18
N CYS A 71 -3.54 -2.67 15.34
CA CYS A 71 -3.96 -4.01 15.71
C CYS A 71 -2.97 -4.62 16.72
N ARG A 72 -3.44 -5.04 17.90
CA ARG A 72 -2.59 -5.70 18.92
C ARG A 72 -2.01 -7.04 18.50
N HIS A 73 -2.55 -7.64 17.44
CA HIS A 73 -2.09 -8.94 16.95
C HIS A 73 -0.97 -8.85 15.92
N CYS A 74 -1.00 -7.86 15.02
CA CYS A 74 -0.04 -7.74 13.92
C CYS A 74 0.67 -6.38 13.85
N GLY A 75 0.39 -5.46 14.77
CA GLY A 75 1.02 -4.13 14.82
C GLY A 75 0.55 -3.15 13.75
N ILE A 76 -0.28 -3.56 12.79
CA ILE A 76 -0.70 -2.70 11.68
C ILE A 76 -1.62 -1.59 12.17
N LYS A 77 -1.19 -0.35 11.93
CA LYS A 77 -1.97 0.88 12.07
C LYS A 77 -2.76 1.10 10.78
N SER A 78 -3.95 0.53 10.69
CA SER A 78 -4.75 0.55 9.45
C SER A 78 -5.58 1.83 9.28
N PHE A 79 -5.95 2.49 10.38
CA PHE A 79 -6.59 3.80 10.40
C PHE A 79 -6.32 4.48 11.75
N TYR A 80 -6.57 5.78 11.85
CA TYR A 80 -6.47 6.50 13.12
C TYR A 80 -7.20 7.85 13.07
N VAL A 81 -7.41 8.49 14.22
CA VAL A 81 -7.91 9.88 14.27
C VAL A 81 -6.71 10.83 14.20
N PRO A 82 -6.54 11.64 13.12
CA PRO A 82 -5.41 12.56 12.98
C PRO A 82 -5.59 13.84 13.80
N ARG A 83 -4.47 14.50 14.15
CA ARG A 83 -4.49 15.81 14.83
C ARG A 83 -5.08 16.92 13.95
N SER A 84 -4.83 16.88 12.64
CA SER A 84 -5.33 17.88 11.67
C SER A 84 -6.85 17.82 11.50
N ASN A 85 -7.44 16.62 11.67
CA ASN A 85 -8.85 16.36 11.43
C ASN A 85 -9.42 15.51 12.58
N PRO A 86 -9.62 16.08 13.78
CA PRO A 86 -10.15 15.34 14.94
C PRO A 86 -11.59 14.84 14.73
N ASP A 87 -12.28 15.40 13.75
CA ASP A 87 -13.61 15.07 13.26
C ASP A 87 -13.59 14.08 12.08
N GLY A 88 -12.41 13.69 11.61
CA GLY A 88 -12.20 12.76 10.50
C GLY A 88 -11.48 11.48 10.91
N ILE A 89 -11.27 10.62 9.92
CA ILE A 89 -10.46 9.40 10.03
C ILE A 89 -9.39 9.45 8.95
N SER A 90 -8.15 9.15 9.32
CA SER A 90 -7.07 8.90 8.37
C SER A 90 -6.91 7.39 8.22
N VAL A 91 -7.14 6.88 7.01
CA VAL A 91 -6.92 5.50 6.62
C VAL A 91 -5.52 5.37 6.01
N ASN A 92 -4.82 4.26 6.28
CA ASN A 92 -3.61 3.92 5.57
C ASN A 92 -4.02 3.30 4.24
N VAL A 93 -3.76 3.95 3.10
CA VAL A 93 -4.18 3.42 1.78
C VAL A 93 -3.58 2.05 1.48
N ARG A 94 -2.42 1.73 2.07
CA ARG A 94 -1.78 0.40 1.97
C ARG A 94 -2.56 -0.73 2.67
N CYS A 95 -3.58 -0.37 3.44
CA CYS A 95 -4.47 -1.30 4.14
C CYS A 95 -5.83 -1.43 3.45
N LEU A 96 -6.03 -0.79 2.29
CA LEU A 96 -7.20 -0.96 1.45
C LEU A 96 -7.01 -2.16 0.51
N LEU A 97 -8.11 -2.82 0.20
CA LEU A 97 -8.14 -3.83 -0.85
C LEU A 97 -8.21 -3.12 -2.23
N PRO A 98 -7.49 -3.63 -3.24
CA PRO A 98 -7.27 -2.91 -4.49
C PRO A 98 -8.46 -2.92 -5.45
N GLU A 99 -9.50 -3.73 -5.22
CA GLU A 99 -10.54 -4.01 -6.23
C GLU A 99 -11.43 -2.81 -6.58
N THR A 100 -11.35 -1.74 -5.79
CA THR A 100 -12.17 -0.52 -5.94
C THR A 100 -11.32 0.73 -6.17
N ILE A 101 -10.00 0.57 -6.35
CA ILE A 101 -9.05 1.67 -6.50
C ILE A 101 -8.57 1.69 -7.95
N SER A 102 -8.76 2.83 -8.62
CA SER A 102 -8.33 3.06 -10.00
C SER A 102 -6.93 3.67 -10.06
N SER A 103 -6.63 4.62 -9.17
CA SER A 103 -5.30 5.23 -9.05
C SER A 103 -5.03 5.72 -7.63
N ILE A 104 -3.75 5.91 -7.28
CA ILE A 104 -3.33 6.56 -6.04
C ILE A 104 -2.28 7.61 -6.38
N GLN A 105 -2.62 8.87 -6.17
CA GLN A 105 -1.69 9.99 -6.25
C GLN A 105 -1.10 10.27 -4.88
N ILE A 106 0.22 10.43 -4.79
CA ILE A 106 0.91 10.72 -3.53
C ILE A 106 1.29 12.20 -3.48
N ARG A 107 0.93 12.87 -2.38
CA ARG A 107 1.35 14.24 -2.09
C ARG A 107 2.28 14.28 -0.91
N ASN A 108 3.40 14.96 -1.07
CA ASN A 108 4.32 15.14 0.04
C ASN A 108 3.80 16.20 1.00
N PHE A 109 3.75 15.87 2.29
CA PHE A 109 3.37 16.79 3.35
C PHE A 109 4.51 16.98 4.35
N ASP A 110 4.86 18.24 4.61
CA ASP A 110 5.90 18.60 5.56
C ASP A 110 5.39 18.68 7.00
N GLY A 111 5.20 17.51 7.60
CA GLY A 111 4.79 17.36 8.99
C GLY A 111 5.90 17.60 10.02
N ARG A 112 7.16 17.79 9.61
CA ARG A 112 8.24 18.26 10.52
C ARG A 112 8.06 19.72 10.89
N ASN A 113 7.53 20.54 9.98
CA ASN A 113 7.21 21.95 10.20
C ASN A 113 5.70 22.16 10.36
N TRP A 114 5.08 21.39 11.26
CA TRP A 114 3.62 21.30 11.43
C TRP A 114 2.90 22.65 11.53
N GLU A 115 3.43 23.58 12.33
CA GLU A 115 2.80 24.89 12.60
C GLU A 115 2.65 25.75 11.33
N LEU A 116 3.49 25.53 10.32
CA LEU A 116 3.42 26.24 9.05
C LEU A 116 2.44 25.57 8.07
N ASN A 117 2.38 24.24 8.05
CA ASN A 117 1.75 23.49 6.97
C ASN A 117 0.40 22.86 7.32
N ALA A 118 0.03 22.74 8.61
CA ALA A 118 -1.18 22.02 9.03
C ALA A 118 -2.50 22.52 8.40
N HIS A 119 -2.54 23.79 7.98
CA HIS A 119 -3.69 24.39 7.30
C HIS A 119 -4.02 23.72 5.96
N GLU A 120 -3.02 23.13 5.29
CA GLU A 120 -3.18 22.40 4.03
C GLU A 120 -4.06 21.16 4.19
N LEU A 121 -4.11 20.55 5.38
CA LEU A 121 -4.88 19.32 5.62
C LEU A 121 -6.29 19.57 6.19
N ALA A 122 -6.56 20.79 6.68
CA ALA A 122 -7.76 21.08 7.47
C ALA A 122 -9.08 20.83 6.70
N HIS A 123 -9.05 20.98 5.37
CA HIS A 123 -10.22 20.82 4.51
C HIS A 123 -10.55 19.35 4.19
N LEU A 124 -9.66 18.40 4.47
CA LEU A 124 -9.80 17.00 4.03
C LEU A 124 -10.91 16.23 4.76
N SER A 125 -11.34 16.67 5.94
CA SER A 125 -12.50 16.10 6.66
C SER A 125 -13.80 16.88 6.46
N ALA A 126 -13.81 17.92 5.63
CA ALA A 126 -15.03 18.67 5.34
C ALA A 126 -16.01 17.83 4.51
N GLU A 127 -17.31 17.92 4.81
CA GLU A 127 -18.35 17.08 4.18
C GLU A 127 -18.50 17.30 2.66
N ASP A 128 -18.08 18.45 2.15
CA ASP A 128 -18.19 18.83 0.73
C ASP A 128 -17.09 18.23 -0.15
N ASN A 129 -16.04 17.64 0.44
CA ASN A 129 -14.84 17.21 -0.28
C ASN A 129 -14.94 15.79 -0.89
N LYS A 130 -16.16 15.33 -1.19
CA LYS A 130 -16.43 13.97 -1.67
C LYS A 130 -15.99 13.70 -3.11
N THR A 131 -15.59 14.71 -3.88
CA THR A 131 -15.60 14.60 -5.36
C THR A 131 -14.48 15.30 -6.14
N GLU A 132 -13.51 15.97 -5.52
CA GLU A 132 -12.50 16.70 -6.32
C GLU A 132 -11.06 16.34 -5.93
N ASN A 133 -10.30 15.87 -6.92
CA ASN A 133 -8.84 15.76 -6.86
C ASN A 133 -8.22 17.08 -7.33
N PRO A 134 -7.49 17.81 -6.47
CA PRO A 134 -6.66 18.92 -6.95
C PRO A 134 -5.51 18.40 -7.83
N THR A 135 -5.21 19.09 -8.93
CA THR A 135 -4.18 18.65 -9.89
C THR A 135 -2.77 19.10 -9.49
N GLY A 136 -1.82 18.15 -9.49
CA GLY A 136 -0.37 18.38 -9.60
C GLY A 136 0.44 18.21 -8.31
N VAL A 137 1.39 17.24 -8.29
CA VAL A 137 2.80 17.32 -7.84
C VAL A 137 3.48 15.92 -7.85
N ASP A 138 4.82 15.94 -7.87
CA ASP A 138 5.79 14.96 -8.42
C ASP A 138 6.05 13.64 -7.64
N GLU A 139 6.44 12.60 -8.40
CA GLU A 139 6.90 11.25 -7.99
C GLU A 139 8.36 11.23 -7.48
N VAL A 140 8.69 10.31 -6.56
CA VAL A 140 10.08 10.09 -6.07
C VAL A 140 10.42 8.60 -5.95
N ASP A 141 11.54 8.25 -6.60
CA ASP A 141 12.19 6.94 -6.83
C ASP A 141 12.94 6.34 -5.61
N VAL A 142 12.93 5.01 -5.50
CA VAL A 142 13.86 4.19 -4.68
C VAL A 142 14.24 2.83 -5.32
N SER A 143 15.08 2.88 -6.35
CA SER A 143 16.20 1.98 -6.74
C SER A 143 16.05 0.43 -6.66
N ALA A 144 15.95 -0.21 -7.83
CA ALA A 144 16.90 -1.20 -8.40
C ALA A 144 16.28 -1.97 -9.60
N VAL A 145 14.96 -1.96 -9.67
CA VAL A 145 14.18 -1.98 -10.91
C VAL A 145 13.26 -0.79 -10.74
N ASP A 146 13.19 0.09 -11.73
CA ASP A 146 12.16 1.11 -11.73
C ASP A 146 10.80 0.41 -11.82
N LEU A 147 10.12 0.29 -10.68
CA LEU A 147 8.84 -0.42 -10.59
C LEU A 147 7.74 0.32 -11.37
N GLU A 148 7.94 1.60 -11.69
CA GLU A 148 7.00 2.39 -12.49
C GLU A 148 7.05 1.97 -13.97
N GLU A 149 8.24 1.58 -14.45
CA GLU A 149 8.45 1.13 -15.84
C GLU A 149 8.55 -0.41 -16.00
N ALA A 150 8.58 -1.15 -14.89
CA ALA A 150 8.74 -2.60 -14.91
C ALA A 150 7.58 -3.32 -15.61
N VAL A 151 7.91 -4.30 -16.44
CA VAL A 151 6.92 -5.12 -17.14
C VAL A 151 6.82 -6.50 -16.52
N VAL A 152 5.60 -7.05 -16.50
CA VAL A 152 5.38 -8.44 -16.09
C VAL A 152 5.92 -9.36 -17.16
N LEU A 153 6.96 -10.12 -16.81
CA LEU A 153 7.57 -11.12 -17.68
C LEU A 153 6.73 -12.41 -17.70
N ARG A 154 6.43 -12.95 -16.51
CA ARG A 154 5.69 -14.20 -16.36
C ARG A 154 5.00 -14.27 -14.99
N THR A 155 3.89 -14.99 -14.92
CA THR A 155 3.16 -15.27 -13.68
C THR A 155 3.18 -16.77 -13.40
N PHE A 156 3.54 -17.14 -12.17
CA PHE A 156 3.61 -18.50 -11.67
C PHE A 156 2.51 -18.76 -10.63
N SER A 157 2.06 -20.01 -10.53
CA SER A 157 1.13 -20.43 -9.48
C SER A 157 1.79 -20.58 -8.11
N HIS A 158 3.12 -20.75 -8.08
CA HIS A 158 3.87 -21.01 -6.86
C HIS A 158 5.14 -20.16 -6.78
N ARG A 159 5.44 -19.65 -5.58
CA ARG A 159 6.61 -18.80 -5.34
C ARG A 159 7.93 -19.51 -5.61
N GLN A 160 7.99 -20.82 -5.34
CA GLN A 160 9.18 -21.66 -5.60
C GLN A 160 9.56 -21.66 -7.08
N GLU A 161 8.58 -21.74 -7.98
CA GLU A 161 8.82 -21.71 -9.43
C GLU A 161 9.33 -20.33 -9.87
N ALA A 162 8.74 -19.26 -9.33
CA ALA A 162 9.19 -17.90 -9.56
C ALA A 162 10.61 -17.65 -9.04
N ASP A 163 10.95 -18.20 -7.87
CA ASP A 163 12.28 -18.10 -7.24
C ASP A 163 13.36 -18.87 -8.03
N LEU A 164 13.00 -19.98 -8.68
CA LEU A 164 13.90 -20.71 -9.59
C LEU A 164 14.13 -19.91 -10.89
N ALA A 165 13.06 -19.37 -11.48
CA ALA A 165 13.14 -18.60 -12.72
C ALA A 165 13.92 -17.29 -12.53
N ILE A 166 13.70 -16.55 -11.42
CA ILE A 166 14.49 -15.36 -11.11
C ILE A 166 15.96 -15.71 -10.84
N GLY A 167 16.25 -16.82 -10.15
CA GLY A 167 17.62 -17.28 -9.91
C GLY A 167 18.37 -17.59 -11.21
N TYR A 168 17.68 -18.17 -12.19
CA TYR A 168 18.22 -18.39 -13.53
C TYR A 168 18.48 -17.07 -14.26
N LEU A 169 17.51 -16.15 -14.29
CA LEU A 169 17.68 -14.83 -14.91
C LEU A 169 18.85 -14.04 -14.30
N HIS A 170 18.98 -14.05 -12.97
CA HIS A 170 20.11 -13.43 -12.28
C HIS A 170 21.44 -14.07 -12.66
N SER A 171 21.49 -15.40 -12.84
CA SER A 171 22.70 -16.11 -13.30
C SER A 171 23.10 -15.74 -14.72
N CYS A 172 22.14 -15.33 -15.55
CA CYS A 172 22.35 -14.80 -16.90
C CYS A 172 22.62 -13.28 -16.91
N GLY A 173 22.68 -12.63 -15.74
CA GLY A 173 22.95 -11.20 -15.63
C GLY A 173 21.73 -10.31 -15.84
N ILE A 174 20.52 -10.86 -15.86
CA ILE A 174 19.28 -10.11 -16.00
C ILE A 174 18.72 -9.76 -14.61
N PRO A 175 18.65 -8.47 -14.23
CA PRO A 175 17.96 -8.06 -13.01
C PRO A 175 16.46 -8.34 -13.16
N ALA A 176 15.91 -9.02 -12.17
CA ALA A 176 14.51 -9.39 -12.11
C ALA A 176 14.03 -9.32 -10.66
N ILE A 177 12.74 -9.08 -10.44
CA ILE A 177 12.10 -9.02 -9.12
C ILE A 177 10.90 -9.97 -9.10
N VAL A 178 10.75 -10.73 -8.01
CA VAL A 178 9.53 -11.50 -7.75
C VAL A 178 8.57 -10.65 -6.93
N THR A 179 7.33 -10.50 -7.40
CA THR A 179 6.23 -9.88 -6.66
C THR A 179 5.06 -10.85 -6.53
N GLY A 180 4.59 -11.02 -5.31
CA GLY A 180 3.45 -11.87 -4.97
C GLY A 180 3.01 -11.55 -3.55
N ASP A 181 1.74 -11.74 -3.24
CA ASP A 181 1.21 -11.51 -1.90
C ASP A 181 0.83 -12.83 -1.24
N ASP A 182 1.62 -13.23 -0.25
CA ASP A 182 1.34 -14.33 0.68
C ASP A 182 1.19 -13.83 2.11
N CYS A 183 1.06 -12.51 2.31
CA CYS A 183 1.09 -11.89 3.63
C CYS A 183 2.34 -12.29 4.45
N GLY A 184 3.52 -12.35 3.83
CA GLY A 184 4.75 -12.76 4.52
C GLY A 184 4.73 -14.24 4.94
N GLY A 185 4.04 -15.08 4.16
CA GLY A 185 3.87 -16.52 4.40
C GLY A 185 2.68 -16.90 5.30
N LEU A 186 1.88 -15.93 5.77
CA LEU A 186 0.72 -16.20 6.63
C LEU A 186 -0.52 -16.67 5.84
N ARG A 187 -0.59 -16.36 4.54
CA ARG A 187 -1.71 -16.71 3.65
C ARG A 187 -1.19 -17.24 2.31
N PRO A 188 -0.51 -18.40 2.30
CA PRO A 188 0.10 -18.95 1.08
C PRO A 188 -0.90 -19.25 -0.05
N GLU A 189 -2.18 -19.43 0.27
CA GLU A 189 -3.26 -19.60 -0.71
C GLU A 189 -3.52 -18.34 -1.56
N LEU A 190 -3.10 -17.15 -1.10
CA LEU A 190 -3.22 -15.92 -1.89
C LEU A 190 -2.27 -15.95 -3.10
N SER A 191 -1.04 -16.43 -2.93
CA SER A 191 -0.11 -16.64 -4.05
C SER A 191 -0.66 -17.61 -5.09
N GLN A 192 -1.45 -18.62 -4.69
CA GLN A 192 -2.07 -19.57 -5.62
C GLN A 192 -3.21 -18.95 -6.43
N SER A 193 -3.94 -17.99 -5.85
CA SER A 193 -5.11 -17.37 -6.49
C SER A 193 -4.76 -16.08 -7.25
N LEU A 194 -3.81 -15.29 -6.75
CA LEU A 194 -3.37 -14.01 -7.33
C LEU A 194 -2.13 -14.14 -8.21
N GLY A 195 -1.41 -15.26 -8.11
CA GLY A 195 -0.19 -15.53 -8.86
C GLY A 195 1.04 -14.79 -8.33
N VAL A 196 2.21 -15.36 -8.60
CA VAL A 196 3.52 -14.79 -8.28
C VAL A 196 4.17 -14.33 -9.58
N ARG A 197 4.37 -13.02 -9.72
CA ARG A 197 4.82 -12.37 -10.94
C ARG A 197 6.33 -12.13 -10.89
N ILE A 198 7.00 -12.31 -12.01
CA ILE A 198 8.37 -11.82 -12.23
C ILE A 198 8.29 -10.53 -13.02
N LEU A 199 8.96 -9.50 -12.51
CA LEU A 199 9.10 -8.20 -13.13
C LEU A 199 10.54 -8.00 -13.61
N VAL A 200 10.69 -7.40 -14.79
CA VAL A 200 11.99 -6.99 -15.35
C VAL A 200 11.85 -5.58 -15.95
N SER A 201 12.97 -4.88 -16.14
CA SER A 201 12.97 -3.66 -16.94
C SER A 201 12.60 -3.97 -18.40
N PRO A 202 11.90 -3.07 -19.13
CA PRO A 202 11.50 -3.28 -20.52
C PRO A 202 12.66 -3.70 -21.44
N ASP A 203 13.84 -3.12 -21.24
CA ASP A 203 15.04 -3.41 -22.02
C ASP A 203 15.49 -4.88 -21.94
N HIS A 204 15.16 -5.58 -20.85
CA HIS A 204 15.51 -6.98 -20.64
C HIS A 204 14.40 -7.95 -21.01
N GLN A 205 13.18 -7.48 -21.30
CA GLN A 205 11.99 -8.32 -21.48
C GLN A 205 12.19 -9.39 -22.57
N ALA A 206 12.60 -8.97 -23.77
CA ALA A 206 12.74 -9.88 -24.90
C ALA A 206 13.89 -10.90 -24.75
N GLU A 207 14.90 -10.58 -23.95
CA GLU A 207 15.99 -11.51 -23.63
C GLU A 207 15.55 -12.49 -22.53
N ALA A 208 14.91 -11.98 -21.49
CA ALA A 208 14.40 -12.77 -20.38
C ALA A 208 13.31 -13.76 -20.84
N ASP A 209 12.42 -13.36 -21.75
CA ASP A 209 11.38 -14.24 -22.31
C ASP A 209 12.01 -15.42 -23.06
N ARG A 210 13.00 -15.16 -23.92
CA ARG A 210 13.73 -16.21 -24.65
C ARG A 210 14.42 -17.20 -23.69
N LEU A 211 15.09 -16.68 -22.66
CA LEU A 211 15.75 -17.52 -21.66
C LEU A 211 14.75 -18.40 -20.90
N LEU A 212 13.57 -17.87 -20.55
CA LEU A 212 12.54 -18.64 -19.86
C LEU A 212 11.73 -19.59 -20.76
N GLU A 213 11.80 -19.43 -22.09
CA GLU A 213 11.27 -20.40 -23.07
C GLU A 213 12.20 -21.60 -23.27
N GLU A 214 13.50 -21.42 -23.04
CA GLU A 214 14.51 -22.49 -23.12
C GLU A 214 14.52 -23.41 -21.88
N ILE A 215 13.85 -23.00 -20.79
CA ILE A 215 13.63 -23.86 -19.62
C ILE A 215 12.54 -24.88 -19.98
N PRO A 216 12.85 -26.19 -20.04
CA PRO A 216 11.83 -27.20 -20.33
C PRO A 216 10.73 -27.17 -19.26
N ASP A 217 9.47 -27.34 -19.68
CA ASP A 217 8.34 -27.56 -18.77
C ASP A 217 8.65 -28.77 -17.86
N GLY A 218 9.05 -28.48 -16.62
CA GLY A 218 9.40 -29.47 -15.60
C GLY A 218 10.91 -29.59 -15.35
N LEU A 219 11.41 -28.87 -14.34
CA LEU A 219 12.63 -29.24 -13.62
C LEU A 219 12.24 -30.03 -12.35
N PRO A 220 13.02 -31.05 -11.96
CA PRO A 220 12.59 -32.10 -11.03
C PRO A 220 12.38 -31.57 -9.62
N GLY A 221 11.38 -32.13 -8.93
CA GLY A 221 11.06 -31.84 -7.53
C GLY A 221 12.08 -32.35 -6.52
#